data_AF-A0A933TYW7-F1
#
_entry.id   AF-A0A933TYW7-F1
#
_cell.length_a   1.000
_cell.length_b   1.000
_cell.length_c   1.000
_cell.angle_alpha   90.00
_cell.angle_beta   90.00
_cell.angle_gamma   90.00
#
_symmetry.space_group_name_H-M   'P 1'
#
loop_
_entity.id
_entity.type
_entity.pdbx_description
1 polymer ?
#
loop_
_entity_poly.entity_id
_entity_poly.type
_entity_poly.pdbx_seq_one_letter_code
_entity_poly.pdbx_strand_id
1 'polypeptide(L)'
;LLGLVRQEKIVVGQSYAHDTAAKRMYTLANYLLLKGKHTFLNFETGPAPEWWPEYDVPIGAPLADAPASTAALADAAKGVHVRDYSNGRVFLNAGATTRTFALGGAFQRALPVGGGDVPADGVLPAAWRVDYASASALTLAPGQGAVIVYDPTPYELAPELLFAGQQATLRVRNATPGATQYFFYARGAGSSAYPTLGVTLGLAHPRLGAIRAADAQGNAAWSFTLPATFSNAWLSFQCAETGHTTPVERVHAH
;
A
#
# COMPACT_ATOMS: atom_id res chain seq x y z
N LEU A 1 -18.03 -19.32 -2.47
CA LEU A 1 -16.77 -18.59 -2.16
C LEU A 1 -16.79 -17.96 -0.77
N LEU A 2 -17.68 -17.00 -0.47
CA LEU A 2 -17.74 -16.33 0.85
C LEU A 2 -17.85 -17.28 2.05
N GLY A 3 -18.60 -18.39 1.91
CA GLY A 3 -18.63 -19.43 2.94
C GLY A 3 -17.27 -20.05 3.25
N LEU A 4 -16.40 -20.23 2.25
CA LEU A 4 -15.04 -20.75 2.43
C LEU A 4 -14.15 -19.71 3.12
N VAL A 5 -14.23 -18.44 2.70
CA VAL A 5 -13.48 -17.33 3.31
C VAL A 5 -13.82 -17.20 4.80
N ARG A 6 -15.11 -17.27 5.15
CA ARG A 6 -15.58 -17.21 6.55
C ARG A 6 -15.21 -18.43 7.38
N GLN A 7 -14.92 -19.56 6.75
CA GLN A 7 -14.37 -20.76 7.40
C GLN A 7 -12.83 -20.76 7.44
N GLU A 8 -12.21 -19.61 7.14
CA GLU A 8 -10.76 -19.42 7.10
C GLU A 8 -10.04 -20.43 6.19
N LYS A 9 -10.72 -20.89 5.14
CA LYS A 9 -10.10 -21.75 4.13
C LYS A 9 -9.19 -20.92 3.23
N ILE A 10 -8.14 -21.57 2.73
CA ILE A 10 -7.28 -21.00 1.70
C ILE A 10 -8.08 -20.90 0.40
N VAL A 11 -8.14 -19.70 -0.17
CA VAL A 11 -8.78 -19.44 -1.46
C VAL A 11 -7.76 -18.77 -2.36
N VAL A 12 -7.52 -19.35 -3.54
CA VAL A 12 -6.69 -18.75 -4.58
C VAL A 12 -7.60 -18.39 -5.74
N GLY A 13 -7.77 -17.09 -5.98
CA GLY A 13 -8.41 -16.58 -7.18
C GLY A 13 -7.37 -16.44 -8.27
N GLN A 14 -7.40 -17.30 -9.28
CA GLN A 14 -6.57 -17.17 -10.46
C GLN A 14 -7.44 -16.66 -11.61
N SER A 15 -7.04 -15.53 -12.19
CA SER A 15 -7.67 -14.97 -13.39
C SER A 15 -6.64 -14.95 -14.50
N TYR A 16 -7.07 -15.18 -15.73
CA TYR A 16 -6.24 -14.79 -16.86
C TYR A 16 -5.98 -13.28 -16.78
N ALA A 17 -4.74 -12.85 -16.91
CA ALA A 17 -4.45 -11.42 -16.94
C ALA A 17 -5.07 -10.88 -18.23
N HIS A 18 -6.06 -10.02 -18.05
CA HIS A 18 -6.78 -9.47 -19.18
C HIS A 18 -5.93 -8.43 -19.91
N ASP A 19 -6.16 -8.28 -21.23
CA ASP A 19 -5.42 -7.38 -22.12
C ASP A 19 -5.41 -5.90 -21.72
N THR A 20 -6.22 -5.50 -20.73
CA THR A 20 -6.30 -4.11 -20.27
C THR A 20 -6.25 -4.00 -18.74
N ALA A 21 -5.60 -2.93 -18.26
CA ALA A 21 -5.58 -2.59 -16.84
C ALA A 21 -7.00 -2.40 -16.26
N ALA A 22 -7.96 -1.92 -17.04
CA ALA A 22 -9.34 -1.77 -16.59
C ALA A 22 -10.00 -3.11 -16.23
N LYS A 23 -9.77 -4.17 -17.03
CA LYS A 23 -10.28 -5.51 -16.73
C LYS A 23 -9.55 -6.13 -15.54
N ARG A 24 -8.23 -5.94 -15.41
CA ARG A 24 -7.49 -6.38 -14.22
C ARG A 24 -7.96 -5.67 -12.94
N MET A 25 -8.26 -4.37 -13.02
CA MET A 25 -8.85 -3.61 -11.92
C MET A 25 -10.26 -4.08 -11.55
N TYR A 26 -11.05 -4.56 -12.51
CA TYR A 26 -12.32 -5.24 -12.21
C TYR A 26 -12.09 -6.52 -11.40
N THR A 27 -11.16 -7.36 -11.82
CA THR A 27 -10.81 -8.59 -11.09
C THR A 27 -10.23 -8.30 -9.71
N LEU A 28 -9.30 -7.35 -9.60
CA LEU A 28 -8.75 -6.89 -8.32
C LEU A 28 -9.87 -6.41 -7.40
N ALA A 29 -10.78 -5.57 -7.91
CA ALA A 29 -11.89 -5.06 -7.11
C ALA A 29 -12.83 -6.19 -6.65
N ASN A 30 -13.11 -7.16 -7.52
CA ASN A 30 -13.91 -8.33 -7.15
C ASN A 30 -13.23 -9.16 -6.04
N TYR A 31 -11.92 -9.41 -6.17
CA TYR A 31 -11.14 -10.06 -5.13
C TYR A 31 -11.17 -9.27 -3.81
N LEU A 32 -10.92 -7.96 -3.84
CA LEU A 32 -10.90 -7.10 -2.65
C LEU A 32 -12.27 -7.02 -1.97
N LEU A 33 -13.38 -7.11 -2.69
CA LEU A 33 -14.69 -7.24 -2.06
C LEU A 33 -14.81 -8.50 -1.20
N LEU A 34 -14.13 -9.58 -1.58
CA LEU A 34 -14.24 -10.90 -0.95
C LEU A 34 -13.03 -11.28 -0.08
N LYS A 35 -11.98 -10.45 -0.06
CA LYS A 35 -10.71 -10.71 0.63
C LYS A 35 -10.93 -11.09 2.10
N GLY A 36 -10.29 -12.18 2.51
CA GLY A 36 -10.16 -12.59 3.91
C GLY A 36 -8.70 -12.87 4.25
N LYS A 37 -8.45 -13.47 5.42
CA LYS A 37 -7.09 -13.69 5.93
C LYS A 37 -6.23 -14.61 5.04
N HIS A 38 -6.86 -15.61 4.41
CA HIS A 38 -6.18 -16.63 3.61
C HIS A 38 -6.64 -16.63 2.15
N THR A 39 -6.83 -15.44 1.59
CA THR A 39 -7.26 -15.29 0.19
C THR A 39 -6.17 -14.63 -0.64
N PHE A 40 -5.82 -15.22 -1.76
CA PHE A 40 -4.76 -14.76 -2.65
C PHE A 40 -5.33 -14.52 -4.06
N LEU A 41 -4.76 -13.55 -4.76
CA LEU A 41 -5.08 -13.24 -6.15
C LEU A 41 -3.83 -13.51 -6.99
N ASN A 42 -3.97 -14.27 -8.07
CA ASN A 42 -2.97 -14.41 -9.10
C ASN A 42 -3.57 -14.01 -10.45
N PHE A 43 -2.84 -13.18 -11.19
CA PHE A 43 -3.10 -12.91 -12.60
C PHE A 43 -2.13 -13.78 -13.38
N GLU A 44 -2.63 -14.51 -14.36
CA GLU A 44 -1.85 -15.50 -15.10
C GLU A 44 -1.97 -15.25 -16.61
N THR A 45 -0.85 -15.20 -17.30
CA THR A 45 -0.77 -15.23 -18.77
C THR A 45 0.01 -16.43 -19.29
N GLY A 46 0.81 -17.10 -18.46
CA GLY A 46 1.66 -18.20 -18.91
C GLY A 46 2.29 -19.04 -17.80
N PRO A 47 3.43 -19.68 -18.06
CA PRO A 47 4.20 -20.41 -17.06
C PRO A 47 5.37 -19.59 -16.48
N ALA A 48 5.66 -18.42 -17.05
CA ALA A 48 6.71 -17.54 -16.56
C ALA A 48 6.28 -16.88 -15.25
N PRO A 49 7.21 -16.52 -14.33
CA PRO A 49 6.87 -15.68 -13.20
C PRO A 49 6.35 -14.32 -13.67
N GLU A 50 5.27 -13.83 -13.08
CA GLU A 50 4.62 -12.59 -13.48
C GLU A 50 4.54 -11.59 -12.32
N TRP A 51 4.53 -10.30 -12.65
CA TRP A 51 4.22 -9.24 -11.70
C TRP A 51 3.21 -8.25 -12.29
N TRP A 52 2.30 -7.79 -11.44
CA TRP A 52 1.24 -6.87 -11.81
C TRP A 52 1.20 -5.71 -10.80
N PRO A 53 1.33 -4.45 -11.23
CA PRO A 53 1.34 -3.30 -10.31
C PRO A 53 0.08 -3.19 -9.44
N GLU A 54 -1.02 -3.82 -9.83
CA GLU A 54 -2.21 -4.02 -9.01
C GLU A 54 -1.91 -4.58 -7.61
N TYR A 55 -0.85 -5.38 -7.45
CA TYR A 55 -0.42 -5.94 -6.18
C TYR A 55 0.22 -4.91 -5.25
N ASP A 56 0.75 -3.83 -5.82
CA ASP A 56 1.43 -2.75 -5.09
C ASP A 56 0.45 -1.68 -4.59
N VAL A 57 -0.85 -1.78 -4.91
CA VAL A 57 -1.86 -0.83 -4.43
C VAL A 57 -1.97 -0.94 -2.90
N PRO A 58 -1.59 0.09 -2.14
CA PRO A 58 -1.39 -0.05 -0.70
C PRO A 58 -2.70 0.26 0.04
N ILE A 59 -3.75 -0.48 -0.30
CA ILE A 59 -5.11 -0.27 0.21
C ILE A 59 -5.25 -0.64 1.70
N GLY A 60 -4.33 -1.46 2.22
CA GLY A 60 -4.30 -1.90 3.61
C GLY A 60 -5.19 -3.12 3.91
N ALA A 61 -5.64 -3.24 5.16
CA ALA A 61 -6.47 -4.34 5.63
C ALA A 61 -7.97 -4.00 5.55
N PRO A 62 -8.86 -4.98 5.29
CA PRO A 62 -10.30 -4.73 5.32
C PRO A 62 -10.75 -4.35 6.75
N LEU A 63 -11.63 -3.35 6.88
CA LEU A 63 -12.11 -2.87 8.20
C LEU A 63 -13.19 -3.77 8.82
N ALA A 64 -13.73 -4.70 8.04
CA ALA A 64 -14.71 -5.66 8.48
C ALA A 64 -14.37 -7.05 7.91
N ASP A 65 -14.81 -8.08 8.63
CA ASP A 65 -14.72 -9.47 8.19
C ASP A 65 -15.40 -9.68 6.83
N ALA A 66 -15.09 -10.81 6.20
CA ALA A 66 -15.74 -11.17 4.94
C ALA A 66 -17.27 -11.23 5.11
N PRO A 67 -18.03 -10.59 4.22
CA PRO A 67 -19.48 -10.48 4.37
C PRO A 67 -20.17 -11.84 4.24
N ALA A 68 -21.35 -11.97 4.83
CA ALA A 68 -22.14 -13.20 4.72
C ALA A 68 -22.64 -13.47 3.28
N SER A 69 -22.87 -12.41 2.51
CA SER A 69 -23.32 -12.46 1.12
C SER A 69 -22.86 -11.22 0.35
N THR A 70 -22.90 -11.27 -0.98
CA THR A 70 -22.59 -10.10 -1.83
C THR A 70 -23.59 -8.96 -1.66
N ALA A 71 -24.84 -9.25 -1.26
CA ALA A 71 -25.84 -8.22 -0.97
C ALA A 71 -25.43 -7.28 0.17
N ALA A 72 -24.66 -7.77 1.14
CA ALA A 72 -24.14 -6.94 2.24
C ALA A 72 -23.06 -5.94 1.80
N LEU A 73 -22.53 -6.07 0.59
CA LEU A 73 -21.58 -5.13 0.00
C LEU A 73 -22.27 -4.07 -0.87
N ALA A 74 -23.57 -4.17 -1.11
CA ALA A 74 -24.27 -3.27 -2.01
C ALA A 74 -24.48 -1.90 -1.36
N ASP A 75 -23.98 -0.85 -2.02
CA ASP A 75 -24.33 0.54 -1.73
C ASP A 75 -25.49 0.94 -2.67
N ALA A 76 -26.71 0.88 -2.16
CA ALA A 76 -27.92 1.15 -2.95
C ALA A 76 -27.97 2.59 -3.49
N ALA A 77 -27.39 3.56 -2.78
CA ALA A 77 -27.38 4.95 -3.21
C ALA A 77 -26.44 5.17 -4.39
N LYS A 78 -25.30 4.47 -4.42
CA LYS A 78 -24.32 4.55 -5.52
C LYS A 78 -24.59 3.53 -6.64
N GLY A 79 -25.37 2.48 -6.36
CA GLY A 79 -25.67 1.40 -7.28
C GLY A 79 -24.45 0.52 -7.61
N VAL A 80 -23.52 0.39 -6.67
CA VAL A 80 -22.27 -0.39 -6.80
C VAL A 80 -22.03 -1.22 -5.54
N HIS A 81 -21.08 -2.17 -5.60
CA HIS A 81 -20.60 -2.85 -4.41
C HIS A 81 -19.38 -2.12 -3.83
N VAL A 82 -19.31 -2.02 -2.50
CA VAL A 82 -18.28 -1.28 -1.78
C VAL A 82 -17.74 -2.11 -0.63
N ARG A 83 -16.44 -1.98 -0.35
CA ARG A 83 -15.84 -2.44 0.90
C ARG A 83 -14.78 -1.47 1.38
N ASP A 84 -14.80 -1.20 2.68
CA ASP A 84 -13.87 -0.29 3.34
C ASP A 84 -12.60 -1.01 3.80
N TYR A 85 -11.49 -0.29 3.68
CA TYR A 85 -10.15 -0.71 4.04
C TYR A 85 -9.46 0.37 4.88
N SER A 86 -8.41 -0.02 5.61
CA SER A 86 -7.67 0.88 6.49
C SER A 86 -7.06 2.08 5.78
N ASN A 87 -6.70 1.94 4.50
CA ASN A 87 -6.16 3.04 3.69
C ASN A 87 -6.97 3.30 2.40
N GLY A 88 -8.24 2.89 2.35
CA GLY A 88 -9.02 3.16 1.15
C GLY A 88 -10.37 2.49 1.07
N ARG A 89 -10.92 2.46 -0.14
CA ARG A 89 -12.15 1.74 -0.47
C ARG A 89 -12.05 1.12 -1.85
N VAL A 90 -12.69 -0.02 -2.00
CA VAL A 90 -12.91 -0.65 -3.29
C VAL A 90 -14.35 -0.41 -3.74
N PHE A 91 -14.51 -0.11 -5.03
CA PHE A 91 -15.81 0.04 -5.69
C PHE A 91 -15.88 -0.91 -6.88
N LEU A 92 -17.01 -1.62 -7.04
CA LEU A 92 -17.25 -2.49 -8.18
C LEU A 92 -18.63 -2.24 -8.78
N ASN A 93 -18.67 -1.87 -10.05
CA ASN A 93 -19.90 -1.85 -10.82
C ASN A 93 -20.13 -3.21 -11.51
N ALA A 94 -20.86 -4.09 -10.82
CA ALA A 94 -21.31 -5.38 -11.36
C ALA A 94 -22.61 -5.28 -12.16
N GLY A 95 -23.19 -4.09 -12.29
CA GLY A 95 -24.44 -3.86 -13.02
C GLY A 95 -24.23 -3.63 -14.52
N ALA A 96 -25.35 -3.50 -15.24
CA ALA A 96 -25.37 -3.27 -16.69
C ALA A 96 -25.35 -1.78 -17.10
N THR A 97 -25.37 -0.85 -16.14
CA THR A 97 -25.41 0.60 -16.40
C THR A 97 -24.21 1.31 -15.81
N THR A 98 -23.71 2.35 -16.50
CA THR A 98 -22.67 3.23 -15.97
C THR A 98 -23.16 3.92 -14.70
N ARG A 99 -22.30 3.97 -13.67
CA ARG A 99 -22.58 4.62 -12.39
C ARG A 99 -21.61 5.78 -12.20
N THR A 100 -22.15 6.95 -11.87
CA THR A 100 -21.38 8.13 -11.45
C THR A 100 -21.82 8.55 -10.06
N PHE A 101 -20.87 8.73 -9.15
CA PHE A 101 -21.17 9.10 -7.76
C PHE A 101 -20.02 9.88 -7.14
N ALA A 102 -20.36 10.76 -6.19
CA ALA A 102 -19.38 11.46 -5.37
C ALA A 102 -18.79 10.53 -4.31
N LEU A 103 -17.52 10.74 -3.98
CA LEU A 103 -16.80 9.99 -2.94
C LEU A 103 -16.96 10.61 -1.55
N GLY A 104 -17.44 11.85 -1.47
CA GLY A 104 -17.62 12.59 -0.21
C GLY A 104 -16.33 13.13 0.39
N GLY A 105 -15.24 13.22 -0.40
CA GLY A 105 -13.93 13.69 0.01
C GLY A 105 -12.95 13.67 -1.16
N ALA A 106 -11.71 14.09 -0.92
CA ALA A 106 -10.62 13.98 -1.89
C ALA A 106 -9.85 12.67 -1.62
N PHE A 107 -9.67 11.87 -2.67
CA PHE A 107 -9.00 10.58 -2.63
C PHE A 107 -8.03 10.46 -3.80
N GLN A 108 -7.25 9.38 -3.81
CA GLN A 108 -6.39 9.03 -4.93
C GLN A 108 -6.88 7.74 -5.58
N ARG A 109 -7.24 7.77 -6.87
CA ARG A 109 -7.59 6.57 -7.63
C ARG A 109 -6.31 5.89 -8.12
N ALA A 110 -6.17 4.60 -7.82
CA ALA A 110 -5.07 3.78 -8.34
C ALA A 110 -5.25 3.51 -9.85
N LEU A 111 -4.16 3.71 -10.61
CA LEU A 111 -4.07 3.53 -12.06
C LEU A 111 -2.80 2.70 -12.36
N PRO A 112 -2.90 1.36 -12.34
CA PRO A 112 -1.78 0.48 -12.68
C PRO A 112 -1.30 0.69 -14.12
N VAL A 113 0.01 0.68 -14.33
CA VAL A 113 0.67 0.82 -15.63
C VAL A 113 1.67 -0.32 -15.81
N GLY A 114 1.56 -1.08 -16.90
CA GLY A 114 2.46 -2.20 -17.20
C GLY A 114 2.04 -3.53 -16.58
N GLY A 115 3.03 -4.32 -16.16
CA GLY A 115 2.92 -5.70 -15.70
C GLY A 115 3.17 -6.75 -16.79
N GLY A 116 3.33 -8.00 -16.37
CA GLY A 116 3.62 -9.16 -17.23
C GLY A 116 4.77 -10.02 -16.70
N ASP A 117 5.46 -10.71 -17.60
CA ASP A 117 6.60 -11.59 -17.29
C ASP A 117 7.73 -10.85 -16.57
N VAL A 118 8.08 -11.30 -15.37
CA VAL A 118 9.22 -10.79 -14.62
C VAL A 118 10.50 -11.03 -15.43
N PRO A 119 11.34 -9.99 -15.64
CA PRO A 119 12.60 -10.15 -16.36
C PRO A 119 13.52 -11.19 -15.72
N ALA A 120 14.43 -11.76 -16.52
CA ALA A 120 15.31 -12.85 -16.08
C ALA A 120 16.25 -12.47 -14.93
N ASP A 121 16.52 -11.17 -14.74
CA ASP A 121 17.32 -10.65 -13.62
C ASP A 121 16.49 -10.41 -12.33
N GLY A 122 15.17 -10.61 -12.38
CA GLY A 122 14.25 -10.40 -11.28
C GLY A 122 13.95 -8.92 -10.98
N VAL A 123 14.44 -7.99 -11.78
CA VAL A 123 14.25 -6.56 -11.57
C VAL A 123 13.04 -6.09 -12.37
N LEU A 124 12.01 -5.61 -11.67
CA LEU A 124 10.81 -5.09 -12.31
C LEU A 124 11.13 -3.83 -13.12
N PRO A 125 10.62 -3.70 -14.36
CA PRO A 125 10.78 -2.47 -15.14
C PRO A 125 10.23 -1.25 -14.38
N ALA A 126 10.98 -0.14 -14.34
CA ALA A 126 10.53 1.09 -13.67
C ALA A 126 9.22 1.68 -14.26
N ALA A 127 8.87 1.31 -15.48
CA ALA A 127 7.60 1.66 -16.10
C ALA A 127 6.41 0.95 -15.43
N TRP A 128 6.65 -0.16 -14.72
CA TRP A 128 5.63 -0.92 -13.99
C TRP A 128 5.41 -0.28 -12.63
N ARG A 129 4.26 0.34 -12.46
CA ARG A 129 3.94 1.13 -11.25
C ARG A 129 2.44 1.33 -11.11
N VAL A 130 2.04 1.85 -9.96
CA VAL A 130 0.71 2.41 -9.75
C VAL A 130 0.83 3.92 -9.82
N ASP A 131 0.21 4.52 -10.83
CA ASP A 131 -0.02 5.96 -10.85
C ASP A 131 -1.26 6.29 -10.00
N TYR A 132 -1.33 7.53 -9.51
CA TYR A 132 -2.45 8.00 -8.71
C TYR A 132 -3.02 9.30 -9.28
N ALA A 133 -4.34 9.33 -9.40
CA ALA A 133 -5.06 10.52 -9.84
C ALA A 133 -6.04 10.97 -8.76
N SER A 134 -5.99 12.27 -8.41
CA SER A 134 -6.95 12.87 -7.48
C SER A 134 -8.38 12.66 -7.97
N ALA A 135 -9.23 12.16 -7.07
CA ALA A 135 -10.62 11.83 -7.35
C ALA A 135 -11.51 12.29 -6.20
N SER A 136 -12.54 13.07 -6.51
CA SER A 136 -13.65 13.39 -5.60
C SER A 136 -14.97 12.72 -6.02
N ALA A 137 -14.99 12.12 -7.21
CA ALA A 137 -16.08 11.34 -7.76
C ALA A 137 -15.50 10.20 -8.62
N LEU A 138 -16.30 9.16 -8.85
CA LEU A 138 -15.98 8.08 -9.78
C LEU A 138 -17.08 7.94 -10.83
N THR A 139 -16.67 7.61 -12.05
CA THR A 139 -17.54 7.09 -13.12
C THR A 139 -17.05 5.70 -13.46
N LEU A 140 -17.91 4.69 -13.28
CA LEU A 140 -17.62 3.28 -13.53
C LEU A 140 -18.60 2.74 -14.57
N ALA A 141 -18.10 2.34 -15.73
CA ALA A 141 -18.88 1.62 -16.73
C ALA A 141 -19.28 0.22 -16.22
N PRO A 142 -20.22 -0.47 -16.89
CA PRO A 142 -20.54 -1.86 -16.58
C PRO A 142 -19.27 -2.73 -16.56
N GLY A 143 -19.11 -3.56 -15.52
CA GLY A 143 -17.93 -4.43 -15.41
C GLY A 143 -16.62 -3.68 -15.11
N GLN A 144 -16.68 -2.52 -14.44
CA GLN A 144 -15.49 -1.81 -13.97
C GLN A 144 -15.36 -1.81 -12.45
N GLY A 145 -14.11 -1.90 -12.01
CA GLY A 145 -13.72 -1.72 -10.62
C GLY A 145 -12.80 -0.51 -10.46
N ALA A 146 -12.79 0.07 -9.26
CA ALA A 146 -11.81 1.06 -8.87
C ALA A 146 -11.37 0.83 -7.43
N VAL A 147 -10.10 1.08 -7.18
CA VAL A 147 -9.55 1.22 -5.83
C VAL A 147 -9.21 2.69 -5.64
N ILE A 148 -9.74 3.26 -4.57
CA ILE A 148 -9.29 4.57 -4.09
C ILE A 148 -8.51 4.37 -2.80
N VAL A 149 -7.48 5.19 -2.60
CA VAL A 149 -6.70 5.24 -1.38
C VAL A 149 -6.81 6.63 -0.74
N TYR A 150 -6.73 6.67 0.59
CA TYR A 150 -6.68 7.92 1.35
C TYR A 150 -5.32 8.59 1.16
N ASP A 151 -4.26 7.78 1.27
CA ASP A 151 -2.89 8.19 1.04
C ASP A 151 -2.15 7.14 0.19
N PRO A 152 -1.69 7.45 -1.02
CA PRO A 152 -0.95 6.52 -1.86
C PRO A 152 0.48 6.24 -1.37
N THR A 153 0.97 6.98 -0.36
CA THR A 153 2.24 6.72 0.32
C THR A 153 2.03 6.31 1.78
N PRO A 154 1.28 5.21 2.06
CA PRO A 154 0.72 4.95 3.38
C PRO A 154 1.71 4.42 4.42
N TYR A 155 3.00 4.61 4.21
CA TYR A 155 3.99 4.48 5.25
C TYR A 155 5.28 5.14 4.76
N GLU A 156 5.26 6.47 4.64
CA GLU A 156 6.37 7.27 4.11
C GLU A 156 7.14 7.92 5.24
N LEU A 157 8.46 7.97 5.09
CA LEU A 157 9.33 8.79 5.91
C LEU A 157 9.66 10.06 5.11
N ALA A 158 9.28 11.24 5.59
CA ALA A 158 9.55 12.49 4.89
C ALA A 158 10.66 13.28 5.61
N PRO A 159 11.91 13.28 5.10
CA PRO A 159 12.96 14.17 5.60
C PRO A 159 12.77 15.60 5.09
N GLU A 160 12.88 16.57 5.99
CA GLU A 160 13.26 17.94 5.59
C GLU A 160 14.76 17.96 5.20
N LEU A 161 15.18 18.92 4.38
CA LEU A 161 16.60 19.08 3.98
C LEU A 161 17.53 18.95 5.20
N LEU A 162 18.51 18.05 5.11
CA LEU A 162 19.43 17.75 6.20
C LEU A 162 20.74 18.54 6.02
N PHE A 163 20.99 19.46 6.94
CA PHE A 163 22.28 20.13 7.08
C PHE A 163 23.01 19.63 8.32
N ALA A 164 24.30 19.34 8.18
CA ALA A 164 25.14 18.94 9.29
C ALA A 164 25.17 20.05 10.36
N GLY A 165 24.94 19.67 11.62
CA GLY A 165 24.84 20.61 12.74
C GLY A 165 23.45 21.26 12.92
N GLN A 166 22.48 21.02 12.03
CA GLN A 166 21.12 21.53 12.16
C GLN A 166 20.16 20.51 12.74
N GLN A 167 19.08 21.01 13.32
CA GLN A 167 17.93 20.19 13.69
C GLN A 167 17.14 19.84 12.43
N ALA A 168 16.77 18.58 12.30
CA ALA A 168 15.91 18.08 11.26
C ALA A 168 14.72 17.35 11.87
N THR A 169 13.62 17.29 11.12
CA THR A 169 12.45 16.50 11.48
C THR A 169 12.21 15.42 10.45
N LEU A 170 12.01 14.19 10.93
CA LEU A 170 11.51 13.07 10.16
C LEU A 170 10.08 12.79 10.59
N ARG A 171 9.21 12.55 9.61
CA ARG A 171 7.81 12.24 9.86
C ARG A 171 7.48 10.91 9.22
N VAL A 172 6.88 10.02 10.00
CA VAL A 172 6.15 8.87 9.46
C VAL A 172 4.68 9.22 9.39
N ARG A 173 4.04 8.85 8.28
CA ARG A 173 2.59 9.01 8.08
C ARG A 173 1.94 7.65 7.91
N ASN A 174 0.65 7.59 8.25
CA ASN A 174 -0.21 6.42 8.03
C ASN A 174 0.27 5.13 8.70
N ALA A 175 1.01 5.25 9.80
CA ALA A 175 1.25 4.14 10.70
C ALA A 175 -0.07 3.65 11.33
N THR A 176 -0.07 2.46 11.93
CA THR A 176 -1.22 2.00 12.72
C THR A 176 -1.48 3.00 13.86
N PRO A 177 -2.67 3.61 14.00
CA PRO A 177 -2.94 4.58 15.06
C PRO A 177 -2.66 4.02 16.45
N GLY A 178 -1.91 4.75 17.26
CA GLY A 178 -1.47 4.31 18.60
C GLY A 178 -0.37 3.24 18.60
N ALA A 179 0.01 2.67 17.45
CA ALA A 179 1.09 1.70 17.38
C ALA A 179 2.46 2.35 17.64
N THR A 180 3.34 1.57 18.25
CA THR A 180 4.70 2.01 18.54
C THR A 180 5.53 1.99 17.25
N GLN A 181 6.02 3.16 16.87
CA GLN A 181 6.91 3.38 15.72
C GLN A 181 8.36 3.39 16.18
N TYR A 182 9.19 2.66 15.44
CA TYR A 182 10.63 2.54 15.64
C TYR A 182 11.33 3.20 14.47
N PHE A 183 12.09 4.25 14.74
CA PHE A 183 12.87 4.96 13.74
C PHE A 183 14.30 4.40 13.71
N PHE A 184 14.75 3.96 12.53
CA PHE A 184 16.08 3.42 12.29
C PHE A 184 16.86 4.26 11.28
N TYR A 185 18.18 4.27 11.43
CA TYR A 185 19.09 4.91 10.48
C TYR A 185 20.37 4.09 10.26
N ALA A 186 21.01 4.29 9.11
CA ALA A 186 22.27 3.67 8.72
C ALA A 186 23.05 4.56 7.75
N ARG A 187 24.35 4.26 7.52
CA ARG A 187 25.17 4.91 6.48
C ARG A 187 25.01 4.30 5.08
N GLY A 188 24.09 3.35 4.92
CA GLY A 188 23.84 2.70 3.64
C GLY A 188 22.64 1.76 3.69
N ALA A 189 22.15 1.41 2.50
CA ALA A 189 21.14 0.37 2.32
C ALA A 189 21.74 -1.01 2.60
N GLY A 190 20.89 -1.95 3.01
CA GLY A 190 21.28 -3.33 3.31
C GLY A 190 20.06 -4.20 3.58
N SER A 191 20.26 -5.34 4.25
CA SER A 191 19.17 -6.21 4.71
C SER A 191 19.51 -6.71 6.10
N SER A 192 18.72 -6.29 7.09
CA SER A 192 18.93 -6.63 8.49
C SER A 192 17.62 -7.06 9.14
N ALA A 193 17.52 -8.33 9.52
CA ALA A 193 16.37 -8.85 10.23
C ALA A 193 16.24 -8.17 11.60
N TYR A 194 15.02 -7.79 11.98
CA TYR A 194 14.69 -7.26 13.30
C TYR A 194 13.56 -8.09 13.93
N PRO A 195 13.88 -9.27 14.50
CA PRO A 195 12.88 -10.28 14.83
C PRO A 195 11.83 -9.83 15.85
N THR A 196 12.18 -8.92 16.76
CA THR A 196 11.26 -8.41 17.79
C THR A 196 10.09 -7.63 17.20
N LEU A 197 10.23 -7.09 15.98
CA LEU A 197 9.15 -6.44 15.23
C LEU A 197 8.59 -7.34 14.12
N GLY A 198 9.18 -8.51 13.89
CA GLY A 198 8.78 -9.40 12.80
C GLY A 198 9.02 -8.80 11.41
N VAL A 199 10.04 -7.97 11.25
CA VAL A 199 10.36 -7.29 9.98
C VAL A 199 11.81 -7.49 9.55
N THR A 200 12.09 -7.21 8.27
CA THR A 200 13.45 -7.06 7.75
C THR A 200 13.65 -5.63 7.28
N LEU A 201 14.64 -4.94 7.86
CA LEU A 201 14.97 -3.57 7.53
C LEU A 201 15.87 -3.53 6.28
N GLY A 202 15.62 -2.57 5.38
CA GLY A 202 16.41 -2.32 4.18
C GLY A 202 17.71 -1.55 4.44
N LEU A 203 18.25 -1.64 5.65
CA LEU A 203 19.38 -0.86 6.15
C LEU A 203 20.57 -1.78 6.47
N ALA A 204 21.79 -1.32 6.18
CA ALA A 204 23.00 -2.03 6.58
C ALA A 204 23.41 -1.62 8.01
N HIS A 205 23.43 -2.58 8.94
CA HIS A 205 23.74 -2.34 10.35
C HIS A 205 22.87 -1.22 10.97
N PRO A 206 21.53 -1.35 10.95
CA PRO A 206 20.62 -0.32 11.41
C PRO A 206 20.87 0.02 12.87
N ARG A 207 20.82 1.31 13.17
CA ARG A 207 20.81 1.83 14.54
C ARG A 207 19.42 2.35 14.85
N LEU A 208 18.89 1.98 16.02
CA LEU A 208 17.66 2.55 16.54
C LEU A 208 17.93 4.00 16.95
N GLY A 209 17.23 4.95 16.32
CA GLY A 209 17.32 6.36 16.62
C GLY A 209 16.31 6.79 17.68
N ALA A 210 15.04 6.44 17.51
CA ALA A 210 13.97 6.86 18.40
C ALA A 210 12.76 5.90 18.37
N ILE A 211 11.94 5.98 19.41
CA ILE A 211 10.67 5.25 19.53
C ILE A 211 9.58 6.26 19.87
N ARG A 212 8.42 6.16 19.22
CA ARG A 212 7.24 7.00 19.52
C ARG A 212 5.96 6.29 19.11
N ALA A 213 4.88 6.44 19.89
CA ALA A 213 3.56 6.00 19.44
C ALA A 213 3.03 6.93 18.34
N ALA A 214 2.44 6.37 17.29
CA ALA A 214 1.69 7.14 16.32
C ALA A 214 0.46 7.78 16.99
N ASP A 215 0.09 8.99 16.56
CA ASP A 215 -1.12 9.65 17.02
C ASP A 215 -2.39 8.94 16.52
N ALA A 216 -3.57 9.50 16.86
CA ALA A 216 -4.86 8.93 16.45
C ALA A 216 -5.06 8.95 14.92
N GLN A 217 -4.23 9.70 14.19
CA GLN A 217 -4.22 9.80 12.74
C GLN A 217 -3.08 8.99 12.10
N GLY A 218 -2.33 8.20 12.88
CA GLY A 218 -1.24 7.38 12.36
C GLY A 218 0.05 8.16 12.06
N ASN A 219 0.20 9.37 12.59
CA ASN A 219 1.42 10.17 12.40
C ASN A 219 2.36 10.04 13.59
N ALA A 220 3.67 9.99 13.33
CA ALA A 220 4.69 10.24 14.33
C ALA A 220 5.81 11.08 13.73
N ALA A 221 6.43 11.91 14.57
CA ALA A 221 7.53 12.77 14.15
C ALA A 221 8.66 12.73 15.17
N TRP A 222 9.88 12.83 14.67
CA TRP A 222 11.10 12.90 15.48
C TRP A 222 11.95 14.05 15.01
N SER A 223 12.36 14.88 15.95
CA SER A 223 13.35 15.91 15.68
C SER A 223 14.69 15.48 16.27
N PHE A 224 15.76 15.57 15.49
CA PHE A 224 17.12 15.28 15.93
C PHE A 224 18.08 16.30 15.36
N THR A 225 19.21 16.50 16.03
CA THR A 225 20.32 17.29 15.48
C THR A 225 21.25 16.36 14.77
N LEU A 226 21.49 16.59 13.48
CA LEU A 226 22.46 15.80 12.74
C LEU A 226 23.88 16.23 13.16
N PRO A 227 24.74 15.34 13.70
CA PRO A 227 26.08 15.76 14.11
C PRO A 227 26.88 16.34 12.95
N ALA A 228 27.69 17.38 13.21
CA ALA A 228 28.51 18.04 12.20
C ALA A 228 29.46 17.08 11.44
N THR A 229 29.80 15.94 12.06
CA THR A 229 30.64 14.88 11.48
C THR A 229 29.96 14.08 10.35
N PHE A 230 28.70 14.37 10.03
CA PHE A 230 27.95 13.75 8.94
C PHE A 230 27.88 14.62 7.67
N SER A 231 28.65 15.72 7.58
CA SER A 231 28.74 16.48 6.33
C SER A 231 29.24 15.60 5.17
N ASN A 232 28.64 15.77 3.98
CA ASN A 232 28.89 14.97 2.78
C ASN A 232 28.71 13.45 2.98
N ALA A 233 27.82 13.03 3.88
CA ALA A 233 27.48 11.62 4.08
C ALA A 233 26.09 11.30 3.53
N TRP A 234 25.97 10.13 2.90
CA TRP A 234 24.67 9.53 2.65
C TRP A 234 24.15 8.84 3.90
N LEU A 235 22.93 9.18 4.29
CA LEU A 235 22.20 8.53 5.37
C LEU A 235 20.99 7.82 4.78
N SER A 236 20.72 6.64 5.30
CA SER A 236 19.55 5.83 4.96
C SER A 236 18.69 5.72 6.20
N PHE A 237 17.39 5.92 6.03
CA PHE A 237 16.42 5.97 7.11
C PHE A 237 15.26 5.05 6.82
N GLN A 238 14.68 4.48 7.87
CA GLN A 238 13.49 3.63 7.75
C GLN A 238 12.72 3.67 9.07
N CYS A 239 11.39 3.71 9.00
CA CYS A 239 10.55 3.45 10.17
C CYS A 239 9.98 2.04 10.10
N ALA A 240 9.69 1.47 11.27
CA ALA A 240 9.01 0.20 11.37
C ALA A 240 8.01 0.19 12.52
N GLU A 241 7.00 -0.65 12.37
CA GLU A 241 6.14 -1.12 13.43
C GLU A 241 6.07 -2.65 13.35
N THR A 242 5.26 -3.29 14.19
CA THR A 242 5.13 -4.75 14.13
C THR A 242 4.58 -5.18 12.77
N GLY A 243 5.38 -5.95 12.02
CA GLY A 243 5.03 -6.48 10.70
C GLY A 243 5.12 -5.51 9.52
N HIS A 244 5.49 -4.24 9.72
CA HIS A 244 5.55 -3.24 8.64
C HIS A 244 6.83 -2.39 8.69
N THR A 245 7.33 -2.00 7.51
CA THR A 245 8.47 -1.10 7.35
C THR A 245 8.19 -0.08 6.25
N THR A 246 8.66 1.17 6.42
CA THR A 246 8.58 2.17 5.35
C THR A 246 9.53 1.76 4.22
N PRO A 247 9.42 2.35 3.02
CA PRO A 247 10.55 2.40 2.09
C PRO A 247 11.80 2.99 2.78
N VAL A 248 12.97 2.65 2.24
CA VAL A 248 14.24 3.22 2.70
C VAL A 248 14.41 4.59 2.07
N GLU A 249 14.51 5.62 2.90
CA GLU A 249 14.77 6.97 2.45
C GLU A 249 16.25 7.29 2.51
N ARG A 250 16.81 7.79 1.41
CA ARG A 250 18.24 8.14 1.32
C ARG A 250 18.40 9.64 1.18
N VAL A 251 19.11 10.24 2.12
CA VAL A 251 19.36 11.68 2.13
C VAL A 251 20.85 11.95 2.13
N HIS A 252 21.26 12.91 1.31
CA HIS A 252 22.59 13.47 1.35
C HIS A 252 22.63 14.60 2.38
N ALA A 253 23.45 14.45 3.42
CA ALA A 253 23.66 15.49 4.40
C ALA A 253 24.67 16.53 3.87
N HIS A 254 24.21 17.78 3.75
CA HIS A 254 25.03 18.90 3.29
C HIS A 254 25.81 19.55 4.44
#